data_AF-A0A7V1L3C2-F1
#
_entry.id   AF-A0A7V1L3C2-F1
#
_cell.length_a   1.000
_cell.length_b   1.000
_cell.length_c   1.000
_cell.angle_alpha   90.00
_cell.angle_beta   90.00
_cell.angle_gamma   90.00
#
_symmetry.space_group_name_H-M   'P 1'
#
loop_
_entity.id
_entity.type
_entity.pdbx_description
1 polymer ?
#
loop_
_entity_poly.entity_id
_entity_poly.type
_entity_poly.pdbx_seq_one_letter_code
_entity_poly.pdbx_strand_id
1 'polypeptide(L)'
;MPKSFETNFISETKEKIPFADIPAQNFFSKWCQINDSIIPQFIPREEWQKRGTQGMLEKDTREKRTLFLPKDLHLWEMMDIIKTVDSDTFTGNPEKQ
;
A
#
# COMPACT_ATOMS: atom_id res chain seq x y z
N MET A 1 25.56 -36.90 -11.35
CA MET A 1 25.79 -35.44 -11.35
C MET A 1 24.59 -34.80 -10.68
N PRO A 2 24.75 -34.04 -9.58
CA PRO A 2 23.61 -33.35 -8.99
C PRO A 2 23.21 -32.22 -9.92
N LYS A 3 21.93 -32.19 -10.33
CA LYS A 3 21.35 -31.06 -11.07
C LYS A 3 21.41 -29.85 -10.13
N SER A 4 22.22 -28.84 -10.46
CA SER A 4 22.11 -27.54 -9.80
C SER A 4 20.68 -27.05 -9.98
N PHE A 5 20.01 -26.74 -8.87
CA PHE A 5 18.78 -25.97 -8.92
C PHE A 5 19.18 -24.56 -9.36
N GLU A 6 19.11 -24.29 -10.66
CA GLU A 6 19.41 -22.97 -11.19
C GLU A 6 18.35 -21.99 -10.70
N THR A 7 18.64 -21.34 -9.57
CA THR A 7 18.06 -20.04 -9.22
C THR A 7 18.67 -19.00 -10.15
N ASN A 8 18.49 -19.16 -11.46
CA ASN A 8 18.49 -17.99 -12.33
C ASN A 8 17.37 -17.15 -11.76
N PHE A 9 17.78 -16.23 -10.89
CA PHE A 9 16.99 -15.29 -10.16
C PHE A 9 15.87 -14.92 -11.10
N ILE A 10 14.62 -15.03 -10.63
CA ILE A 10 13.52 -14.26 -11.22
C ILE A 10 14.20 -12.98 -11.66
N SER A 11 14.34 -12.76 -12.98
CA SER A 11 15.16 -11.65 -13.46
C SER A 11 14.73 -10.45 -12.64
N GLU A 12 15.61 -9.53 -12.27
CA GLU A 12 15.21 -8.23 -11.75
C GLU A 12 14.19 -7.63 -12.73
N THR A 13 12.94 -8.06 -12.61
CA THR A 13 11.90 -7.94 -13.63
C THR A 13 11.30 -6.63 -13.25
N LYS A 14 12.14 -5.60 -13.42
CA LYS A 14 11.99 -4.20 -13.05
C LYS A 14 10.98 -4.08 -11.94
N GLU A 15 11.41 -4.37 -10.71
CA GLU A 15 10.60 -4.14 -9.53
C GLU A 15 9.92 -2.78 -9.69
N LYS A 16 8.60 -2.80 -9.90
CA LYS A 16 7.88 -1.59 -10.27
C LYS A 16 7.60 -0.84 -8.98
N ILE A 17 8.05 0.41 -8.96
CA ILE A 17 7.65 1.42 -8.00
C ILE A 17 6.57 2.27 -8.67
N PRO A 18 5.29 1.81 -8.68
CA PRO A 18 4.22 2.46 -9.44
C PRO A 18 3.96 3.91 -9.02
N PHE A 19 4.41 4.31 -7.83
CA PHE A 19 4.21 5.65 -7.27
C PHE A 19 5.48 6.48 -7.24
N ALA A 20 6.51 6.12 -8.00
CA ALA A 20 7.72 6.92 -8.16
C ALA A 20 7.44 8.27 -8.82
N ASP A 21 6.41 8.36 -9.66
CA ASP A 21 6.00 9.57 -10.35
C ASP A 21 4.74 10.22 -9.74
N ILE A 22 4.70 11.56 -9.80
CA ILE A 22 3.59 12.38 -9.27
C ILE A 22 2.25 12.11 -9.99
N PRO A 23 2.20 11.92 -11.33
CA PRO A 23 0.94 11.58 -12.01
C PRO A 23 0.27 10.31 -11.46
N ALA A 24 1.02 9.24 -11.21
CA ALA A 24 0.50 8.00 -10.64
C ALA A 24 -0.02 8.20 -9.21
N GLN A 25 0.72 8.96 -8.39
CA GLN A 25 0.26 9.35 -7.05
C GLN A 25 -1.07 10.11 -7.11
N ASN A 26 -1.18 11.09 -8.00
CA ASN A 26 -2.39 11.90 -8.16
C ASN A 26 -3.59 11.07 -8.63
N PHE A 27 -3.38 10.20 -9.61
CA PHE A 27 -4.43 9.29 -10.11
C PHE A 27 -4.96 8.40 -8.97
N PHE A 28 -4.05 7.75 -8.25
CA PHE A 28 -4.40 6.84 -7.16
C PHE A 28 -5.09 7.58 -6.01
N SER A 29 -4.57 8.74 -5.60
CA SER A 29 -5.20 9.58 -4.59
C SER A 29 -6.63 9.98 -4.96
N LYS A 30 -6.87 10.30 -6.25
CA LYS A 30 -8.22 10.64 -6.70
C LYS A 30 -9.15 9.43 -6.69
N TRP A 31 -8.65 8.27 -7.11
CA TRP A 31 -9.40 7.02 -7.09
C TRP A 31 -9.82 6.63 -5.67
N CYS A 32 -8.89 6.63 -4.71
CA CYS A 32 -9.17 6.32 -3.30
C CYS A 32 -10.18 7.30 -2.67
N GLN A 33 -10.07 8.59 -3.01
CA GLN A 33 -10.99 9.60 -2.50
C GLN A 33 -12.43 9.36 -2.97
N ILE A 34 -12.61 9.00 -4.26
CA ILE A 34 -13.94 8.80 -4.85
C ILE A 34 -14.61 7.53 -4.33
N ASN A 35 -13.85 6.44 -4.19
CA ASN A 35 -14.43 5.13 -3.89
C ASN A 35 -14.57 4.85 -2.39
N ASP A 36 -13.60 5.28 -1.58
CA ASP A 36 -13.49 4.81 -0.19
C ASP A 36 -13.34 5.94 0.84
N SER A 37 -13.40 7.21 0.41
CA SER A 37 -13.10 8.38 1.26
C SER A 37 -11.71 8.29 1.94
N ILE A 38 -10.78 7.58 1.29
CA ILE A 38 -9.39 7.43 1.72
C ILE A 38 -8.54 8.49 1.03
N ILE A 39 -7.63 9.11 1.77
CA ILE A 39 -6.64 10.06 1.28
C ILE A 39 -5.26 9.44 1.44
N PRO A 40 -4.61 8.99 0.35
CA PRO A 40 -3.24 8.50 0.41
C PRO A 40 -2.26 9.64 0.68
N GLN A 41 -1.27 9.39 1.53
CA GLN A 41 -0.13 10.26 1.75
C GLN A 41 1.17 9.50 1.49
N PHE A 42 1.89 9.95 0.47
CA PHE A 42 3.16 9.36 0.07
C PHE A 42 4.32 9.98 0.85
N ILE A 43 4.91 9.21 1.76
CA ILE A 43 5.95 9.64 2.69
C ILE A 43 7.29 8.92 2.42
N PRO A 44 8.43 9.43 2.91
CA PRO A 44 9.70 8.70 2.85
C PRO A 44 9.63 7.34 3.53
N ARG A 45 10.36 6.34 2.99
CA ARG A 45 10.37 4.97 3.53
C ARG A 45 10.72 4.90 5.01
N GLU A 46 11.70 5.68 5.45
CA GLU A 46 12.11 5.74 6.85
C GLU A 46 10.98 6.19 7.78
N GLU A 47 10.15 7.15 7.34
CA GLU A 47 8.99 7.61 8.10
C GLU A 47 7.89 6.55 8.13
N TRP A 48 7.67 5.87 7.01
CA TRP A 48 6.69 4.79 6.91
C TRP A 48 7.05 3.59 7.79
N GLN A 49 8.33 3.18 7.81
CA GLN A 49 8.80 2.10 8.66
C GLN A 49 8.65 2.42 10.15
N LYS A 50 8.88 3.67 10.57
CA LYS A 50 8.69 4.11 11.96
C LYS A 50 7.23 4.01 12.41
N ARG A 51 6.26 4.13 11.49
CA ARG A 51 4.83 3.99 11.79
C ARG A 51 4.42 2.54 12.07
N GLY A 52 5.14 1.56 11.50
CA GLY A 52 4.77 0.15 11.58
C GLY A 52 3.40 -0.13 10.94
N THR A 53 2.89 -1.36 11.08
CA THR A 53 1.61 -1.78 10.47
C THR A 53 0.38 -1.08 11.05
N GLN A 54 0.38 -0.76 12.33
CA GLN A 54 -0.76 -0.10 13.00
C GLN A 54 -0.88 1.40 12.69
N GLY A 55 0.20 2.05 12.25
CA GLY A 55 0.22 3.48 11.92
C GLY A 55 0.03 3.79 10.44
N MET A 56 -0.34 2.79 9.63
CA MET A 56 -0.51 2.95 8.17
C MET A 56 -1.87 3.55 7.80
N LEU A 57 -2.91 3.31 8.58
CA LEU A 57 -4.26 3.84 8.34
C LEU A 57 -4.76 4.61 9.57
N GLU A 58 -4.89 5.93 9.44
CA GLU A 58 -5.44 6.78 10.49
C GLU A 58 -6.89 7.16 10.17
N LYS A 59 -7.78 7.06 11.16
CA LYS A 59 -9.17 7.53 11.04
C LYS A 59 -9.24 8.98 11.50
N ASP A 60 -9.71 9.87 10.64
CA ASP A 60 -10.09 11.23 11.05
C ASP A 60 -11.50 11.20 11.66
N THR A 61 -11.76 12.17 12.54
CA THR A 61 -13.04 12.50 13.17
C THR A 61 -14.19 12.76 12.18
N ARG A 62 -13.90 12.90 10.88
CA ARG A 62 -14.85 13.23 9.81
C ARG A 62 -15.09 12.09 8.82
N GLU A 63 -14.96 10.84 9.26
CA GLU A 63 -15.10 9.61 8.44
C GLU A 63 -14.09 9.42 7.31
N LYS A 64 -13.21 10.40 7.07
CA LYS A 64 -12.09 10.28 6.15
C LYS A 64 -10.98 9.47 6.80
N ARG A 65 -10.27 8.70 5.98
CA ARG A 65 -9.13 7.90 6.46
C ARG A 65 -7.87 8.31 5.70
N THR A 66 -6.77 8.46 6.41
CA THR A 66 -5.48 8.77 5.81
C THR A 66 -4.67 7.48 5.70
N LEU A 67 -4.27 7.11 4.47
CA LEU A 67 -3.45 5.94 4.19
C LEU A 67 -2.02 6.39 3.91
N PHE A 68 -1.08 6.06 4.79
CA PHE A 68 0.32 6.40 4.60
C PHE A 68 1.03 5.32 3.78
N LEU A 69 1.67 5.73 2.69
CA LEU A 69 2.38 4.86 1.75
C LEU A 69 3.82 5.34 1.58
N PRO A 70 4.80 4.44 1.43
CA PRO A 70 6.14 4.86 1.08
C PRO A 70 6.17 5.34 -0.38
N LYS A 71 6.94 6.39 -0.68
CA LYS A 71 7.11 6.92 -2.05
C LYS A 71 7.71 5.89 -3.01
N ASP A 72 8.58 5.04 -2.48
CA ASP A 72 9.23 3.94 -3.17
C ASP A 72 8.47 2.62 -2.95
N LEU A 73 7.14 2.65 -2.81
CA LEU A 73 6.34 1.46 -2.63
C LEU A 73 6.51 0.51 -3.81
N HIS A 74 6.90 -0.72 -3.53
CA HIS A 74 7.00 -1.77 -4.54
C HIS A 74 5.65 -2.46 -4.73
N LEU A 75 5.40 -2.94 -5.95
CA LEU A 75 4.10 -3.56 -6.28
C LEU A 75 3.78 -4.80 -5.43
N TRP A 76 4.78 -5.56 -4.97
CA TRP A 76 4.54 -6.72 -4.12
C TRP A 76 4.11 -6.32 -2.69
N GLU A 77 4.55 -5.15 -2.19
CA GLU A 77 4.14 -4.59 -0.90
C GLU A 77 2.66 -4.14 -0.90
N MET A 78 2.10 -3.81 -2.07
CA MET A 78 0.69 -3.42 -2.21
C MET A 78 -0.27 -4.51 -1.74
N MET A 79 0.08 -5.79 -1.91
CA MET A 79 -0.79 -6.87 -1.47
C MET A 79 -0.99 -6.88 0.04
N ASP A 80 0.06 -6.59 0.80
CA ASP A 80 -0.01 -6.56 2.26
C ASP A 80 -0.75 -5.32 2.75
N ILE A 81 -0.54 -4.17 2.08
CA ILE A 81 -1.30 -2.94 2.35
C ILE A 81 -2.80 -3.16 2.12
N ILE A 82 -3.20 -3.78 1.01
CA ILE A 82 -4.62 -4.06 0.73
C ILE A 82 -5.22 -4.92 1.84
N LYS A 83 -4.55 -5.99 2.26
CA LYS A 83 -5.03 -6.86 3.34
C LYS A 83 -5.16 -6.12 4.67
N THR A 84 -4.22 -5.25 5.01
CA THR A 84 -4.27 -4.44 6.24
C THR A 84 -5.44 -3.47 6.19
N VAL A 85 -5.59 -2.71 5.09
CA VAL A 85 -6.70 -1.77 4.92
C VAL A 85 -8.04 -2.50 4.95
N ASP A 86 -8.16 -3.65 4.29
CA ASP A 86 -9.37 -4.46 4.28
C ASP A 86 -9.73 -4.94 5.69
N SER A 87 -8.76 -5.51 6.41
CA SER A 87 -8.94 -5.99 7.79
C SER A 87 -9.38 -4.88 8.76
N ASP A 88 -8.77 -3.69 8.65
CA ASP A 88 -9.10 -2.52 9.48
C ASP A 88 -10.44 -1.86 9.09
N THR A 89 -10.94 -2.14 7.89
CA THR A 89 -12.22 -1.65 7.37
C THR A 89 -13.36 -2.60 7.70
N PHE A 90 -13.14 -3.91 7.61
CA PHE A 90 -14.14 -4.95 7.86
C PHE A 90 -14.40 -5.20 9.35
N THR A 91 -13.39 -5.05 10.22
CA THR A 91 -13.59 -5.15 11.68
C THR A 91 -14.54 -4.08 12.23
N GLY A 92 -14.85 -3.03 11.46
CA GLY A 92 -15.77 -1.96 11.84
C GLY A 92 -17.15 -2.00 11.18
N ASN A 93 -17.46 -2.97 10.30
CA ASN A 93 -18.76 -2.98 9.60
C ASN A 93 -19.29 -4.40 9.36
N PRO A 94 -20.07 -4.97 10.30
CA PRO A 94 -20.60 -6.34 10.20
C PRO A 94 -21.68 -6.54 9.12
N GLU A 95 -22.20 -5.46 8.51
CA GLU A 95 -23.37 -5.51 7.62
C GLU A 95 -23.05 -5.82 6.13
N LYS A 96 -21.81 -6.18 5.79
CA LYS A 96 -21.42 -6.56 4.41
C LYS A 96 -21.13 -8.06 4.24
N GLN A 97 -21.86 -8.92 4.94
CA GLN A 97 -21.91 -10.37 4.68
C GLN A 97 -23.23 -10.77 4.03
#